data_AF-D2R694-F1
#
_entry.id   AF-D2R694-F1
#
_cell.length_a   1.000
_cell.length_b   1.000
_cell.length_c   1.000
_cell.angle_alpha   90.00
_cell.angle_beta   90.00
_cell.angle_gamma   90.00
#
_symmetry.space_group_name_H-M   'P 1'
#
loop_
_entity.id
_entity.type
_entity.pdbx_description
1 polymer ?
#
loop_
_entity_poly.entity_id
_entity_poly.type
_entity_poly.pdbx_seq_one_letter_code
_entity_poly.pdbx_strand_id
1 'polypeptide(L)'
;MIDPEKRKRLLARKRKKLRARRRRERLAQPEASYICDACGEEIVIPIDLSAGTEQQYVEDCPVCCRPNVIYVELGETVDDLRVWAEGE
;
A
#
# COMPACT_ATOMS: atom_id res chain seq x y z
N MET A 1 17.21 -37.76 -17.02
CA MET A 1 15.84 -38.12 -16.56
C MET A 1 15.73 -37.71 -15.09
N ILE A 2 14.85 -36.77 -14.74
CA ILE A 2 14.67 -36.39 -13.32
C ILE A 2 13.84 -37.48 -12.65
N ASP A 3 14.36 -38.04 -11.56
CA ASP A 3 13.64 -38.99 -10.71
C ASP A 3 12.24 -38.44 -10.31
N PRO A 4 11.17 -39.25 -10.42
CA PRO A 4 9.80 -38.82 -10.08
C PRO A 4 9.64 -38.24 -8.67
N GLU A 5 10.36 -38.76 -7.66
CA GLU A 5 10.31 -38.19 -6.31
C GLU A 5 11.01 -36.83 -6.25
N LYS A 6 12.18 -36.69 -6.89
CA LYS A 6 12.89 -35.41 -6.99
C LYS A 6 12.01 -34.36 -7.66
N ARG A 7 11.27 -34.73 -8.72
CA ARG A 7 10.28 -33.86 -9.37
C ARG A 7 9.13 -33.49 -8.42
N LYS A 8 8.55 -34.45 -7.69
CA LYS A 8 7.48 -34.22 -6.70
C LYS A 8 7.93 -33.26 -5.59
N ARG A 9 9.14 -33.45 -5.04
CA ARG A 9 9.74 -32.58 -4.01
C ARG A 9 9.96 -31.15 -4.53
N LEU A 10 10.45 -30.99 -5.77
CA LEU A 10 10.62 -29.68 -6.40
C LEU A 10 9.28 -28.95 -6.61
N LEU A 11 8.25 -29.65 -7.11
CA LEU A 11 6.91 -29.08 -7.30
C LEU A 11 6.27 -28.65 -5.97
N ALA A 12 6.40 -29.46 -4.91
CA ALA A 12 5.93 -29.10 -3.58
C ALA A 12 6.63 -27.85 -3.03
N ARG A 13 7.96 -27.76 -3.18
CA ARG A 13 8.74 -26.56 -2.81
C ARG A 13 8.30 -25.32 -3.58
N LYS A 14 8.09 -25.42 -4.89
CA LYS A 14 7.57 -24.32 -5.73
C LYS A 14 6.19 -23.84 -5.24
N ARG A 15 5.27 -24.76 -4.95
CA ARG A 15 3.94 -24.44 -4.41
C ARG A 15 4.02 -23.74 -3.04
N LYS A 16 4.89 -24.21 -2.14
CA LYS A 16 5.10 -23.58 -0.82
C LYS A 16 5.63 -22.15 -0.98
N LYS A 17 6.61 -21.93 -1.86
CA LYS A 17 7.15 -20.60 -2.17
C LYS A 17 6.08 -19.67 -2.75
N LEU A 18 5.29 -20.16 -3.72
CA LEU A 18 4.21 -19.36 -4.34
C LEU A 18 3.15 -18.94 -3.31
N ARG A 19 2.72 -19.86 -2.43
CA ARG A 19 1.77 -19.54 -1.35
C ARG A 19 2.33 -18.50 -0.37
N ALA A 20 3.59 -18.63 0.01
CA ALA A 20 4.26 -17.65 0.88
C ALA A 20 4.33 -16.27 0.23
N ARG A 21 4.65 -16.20 -1.07
CA ARG A 21 4.67 -14.94 -1.83
C ARG A 21 3.31 -14.26 -1.87
N ARG A 22 2.27 -14.99 -2.27
CA ARG A 22 0.89 -14.47 -2.31
C ARG A 22 0.40 -13.98 -0.94
N ARG A 23 0.76 -14.69 0.13
CA ARG A 23 0.43 -14.24 1.50
C ARG A 23 1.12 -12.92 1.84
N ARG A 24 2.38 -12.76 1.44
CA ARG A 24 3.14 -11.52 1.66
C ARG A 24 2.52 -10.36 0.88
N GLU A 25 2.19 -10.57 -0.39
CA GLU A 25 1.52 -9.57 -1.25
C GLU A 25 0.18 -9.13 -0.63
N ARG A 26 -0.66 -10.07 -0.14
CA ARG A 26 -1.93 -9.74 0.52
C ARG A 26 -1.79 -9.01 1.86
N LEU A 27 -0.63 -9.09 2.50
CA LEU A 27 -0.37 -8.44 3.79
C LEU A 27 0.37 -7.10 3.62
N ALA A 28 0.81 -6.76 2.41
CA ALA A 28 1.37 -5.45 2.13
C ALA A 28 0.20 -4.44 2.11
N GLN A 29 0.31 -3.39 2.93
CA GLN A 29 -0.58 -2.25 2.83
C GLN A 29 -0.12 -1.36 1.66
N PRO A 30 -1.03 -0.84 0.83
CA PRO A 30 -0.68 0.15 -0.17
C PRO A 30 -0.21 1.43 0.51
N GLU A 31 0.63 2.19 -0.18
CA GLU A 31 1.17 3.47 0.26
C GLU A 31 0.93 4.50 -0.84
N ALA A 32 0.76 5.77 -0.46
CA ALA A 32 0.66 6.91 -1.37
C ALA A 32 1.47 8.09 -0.83
N SER A 33 1.64 9.14 -1.63
CA SER A 33 2.25 10.38 -1.16
C SER A 33 1.40 11.62 -1.45
N TYR A 34 1.58 12.67 -0.64
CA TYR A 34 1.08 14.02 -0.87
C TYR A 34 2.18 15.05 -0.58
N ILE A 35 2.04 16.27 -1.13
CA ILE A 35 2.94 17.38 -0.81
C ILE A 35 2.30 18.24 0.27
N CYS A 36 3.00 18.50 1.37
CA CYS A 36 2.50 19.36 2.42
C CYS A 36 2.48 20.83 1.98
N ASP A 37 1.32 21.49 2.05
CA ASP A 37 1.16 22.90 1.66
C ASP A 37 1.99 23.89 2.49
N ALA A 38 2.33 23.51 3.73
CA ALA A 38 3.03 24.40 4.65
C ALA A 38 4.56 24.36 4.50
N CYS A 39 5.15 23.17 4.29
CA CYS A 39 6.61 23.01 4.22
C CYS A 39 7.14 22.53 2.87
N GLY A 40 6.26 22.03 2.00
CA GLY A 40 6.61 21.53 0.66
C GLY A 40 7.21 20.13 0.65
N GLU A 41 7.29 19.43 1.77
CA GLU A 41 7.83 18.06 1.82
C GLU A 41 6.84 17.05 1.22
N GLU A 42 7.38 16.04 0.54
CA GLU A 42 6.61 14.86 0.12
C GLU A 42 6.44 13.89 1.30
N ILE A 43 5.20 13.69 1.73
CA ILE A 43 4.84 12.82 2.84
C ILE A 43 4.27 11.51 2.28
N VAL A 44 4.87 10.38 2.64
CA VAL A 44 4.38 9.04 2.30
C VAL A 44 3.51 8.50 3.44
N ILE A 45 2.31 8.04 3.12
CA ILE A 45 1.33 7.51 4.07
C ILE A 45 0.87 6.11 3.68
N PRO A 46 0.61 5.22 4.65
CA PRO A 46 -0.09 3.96 4.39
C PRO A 46 -1.58 4.20 4.14
N ILE A 47 -2.17 3.45 3.23
CA ILE A 47 -3.59 3.55 2.88
C ILE A 47 -4.38 2.41 3.51
N ASP A 48 -5.35 2.78 4.35
CA ASP A 48 -6.30 1.84 4.95
C ASP A 48 -7.47 1.56 3.99
N LEU A 49 -7.39 0.43 3.29
CA LEU A 49 -8.46 -0.01 2.39
C LEU A 49 -9.77 -0.39 3.10
N SER A 50 -9.79 -0.44 4.44
CA SER A 50 -11.00 -0.77 5.20
C SER A 50 -11.93 0.41 5.46
N ALA A 51 -11.44 1.65 5.30
CA ALA A 51 -12.18 2.88 5.57
C ALA A 51 -13.08 3.35 4.41
N GLY A 52 -13.25 2.54 3.36
CA GLY A 52 -14.07 2.85 2.19
C GLY A 52 -13.26 3.37 1.00
N THR A 53 -13.95 3.61 -0.11
CA THR A 53 -13.32 4.05 -1.37
C THR A 53 -13.05 5.55 -1.44
N GLU A 54 -13.76 6.35 -0.63
CA GLU A 54 -13.55 7.78 -0.49
C GLU A 54 -13.32 8.06 0.99
N GLN A 55 -12.20 8.68 1.33
CA GLN A 55 -11.80 8.95 2.70
C GLN A 55 -11.32 10.39 2.82
N GLN A 56 -11.65 11.01 3.94
CA GLN A 56 -11.18 12.34 4.29
C GLN A 56 -10.86 12.35 5.78
N TYR A 57 -9.65 12.75 6.14
CA TYR A 57 -9.21 12.84 7.53
C TYR A 57 -8.12 13.90 7.70
N VAL A 58 -7.88 14.32 8.94
CA VAL A 58 -6.82 15.28 9.27
C VAL A 58 -5.62 14.52 9.83
N GLU A 59 -4.43 14.85 9.34
CA GLU A 59 -3.15 14.35 9.85
C GLU A 59 -2.12 15.49 9.91
N ASP A 60 -1.34 15.52 10.99
CA ASP A 60 -0.25 16.49 11.12
C ASP A 60 0.94 16.09 10.24
N CYS A 61 1.50 17.05 9.51
CA CYS A 61 2.73 16.81 8.75
C CYS A 61 3.86 16.37 9.70
N PRO A 62 4.51 15.21 9.49
CA PRO A 62 5.53 14.70 10.40
C PRO A 62 6.81 15.55 10.40
N VAL A 63 6.95 16.49 9.45
CA VAL A 63 8.10 17.38 9.33
C VAL A 63 7.85 18.74 9.99
N CYS A 64 6.70 19.36 9.77
CA CYS A 64 6.42 20.72 10.23
C CYS A 64 5.25 20.86 11.22
N CYS A 65 4.60 19.75 11.58
CA CYS A 65 3.50 19.67 12.55
C CYS A 65 2.30 20.56 12.20
N ARG A 66 2.12 20.92 10.93
CA ARG A 66 0.92 21.62 10.45
C ARG A 66 -0.13 20.58 10.07
N PRO A 67 -1.39 20.76 10.48
CA PRO A 67 -2.48 19.86 10.09
C PRO A 67 -2.73 19.97 8.58
N ASN A 68 -2.97 18.83 7.93
CA ASN A 68 -3.42 18.75 6.55
C ASN A 68 -4.70 17.92 6.52
N VAL A 69 -5.68 18.37 5.74
CA VAL A 69 -6.83 17.56 5.36
C VAL A 69 -6.39 16.67 4.20
N ILE A 70 -6.31 15.37 4.44
CA ILE A 70 -5.92 14.36 3.46
C ILE A 70 -7.18 13.77 2.83
N TYR A 71 -7.16 13.68 1.51
CA TYR A 71 -8.19 13.05 0.69
C TYR A 71 -7.63 11.80 0.03
N VAL A 72 -8.40 10.71 0.09
CA VAL A 72 -8.04 9.44 -0.52
C VAL A 72 -9.21 8.95 -1.37
N GLU A 73 -8.94 8.65 -2.64
CA GLU A 73 -9.86 7.99 -3.55
C GLU A 73 -9.26 6.68 -4.06
N LEU A 74 -9.98 5.59 -3.86
CA LEU A 74 -9.66 4.27 -4.40
C LEU A 74 -10.44 4.06 -5.71
N GLY A 75 -9.74 3.96 -6.84
CA GLY A 75 -10.35 3.53 -8.09
C GLY A 75 -10.57 2.02 -8.17
N GLU A 76 -10.85 1.51 -9.37
CA GLU A 76 -11.16 0.09 -9.58
C GLU A 76 -9.92 -0.80 -9.40
N THR A 77 -8.74 -0.25 -9.62
CA THR A 77 -7.45 -0.94 -9.42
C THR A 77 -6.59 -0.21 -8.40
N VAL A 78 -5.57 -0.89 -7.88
CA VAL A 78 -4.58 -0.29 -6.95
C VAL A 78 -3.80 0.84 -7.61
N ASP A 79 -3.64 0.79 -8.93
CA ASP A 79 -2.94 1.82 -9.71
C ASP A 79 -3.79 3.11 -9.86
N ASP A 80 -5.09 3.05 -9.56
CA ASP A 80 -6.02 4.18 -9.62
C ASP A 80 -6.20 4.89 -8.26
N LEU A 81 -5.32 4.60 -7.30
CA LEU A 81 -5.27 5.28 -6.01
C LEU A 81 -4.86 6.74 -6.19
N ARG A 82 -5.72 7.67 -5.75
CA ARG A 82 -5.41 9.11 -5.71
C ARG A 82 -5.38 9.60 -4.28
N VAL A 83 -4.34 10.37 -3.97
CA VAL A 83 -4.17 11.04 -2.69
C VAL A 83 -3.71 12.48 -2.93
N TRP A 84 -4.33 13.41 -2.22
CA TRP A 84 -3.90 14.80 -2.15
C TRP A 84 -4.22 15.35 -0.77
N ALA A 85 -3.63 16.50 -0.44
CA ALA A 85 -3.88 17.16 0.82
C ALA A 85 -4.01 18.67 0.62
N GLU A 86 -4.73 19.30 1.53
CA GLU A 86 -4.85 20.75 1.64
C GLU A 86 -4.54 21.17 3.09
N GLY A 87 -3.92 22.34 3.27
CA GLY A 87 -3.75 22.91 4.60
C GLY A 87 -5.10 23.23 5.27
N GLU A 88 -5.25 22.89 6.55
CA GLU A 88 -6.42 23.27 7.37
C GLU A 88 -6.40 24.75 7.77
#